data_AF-A0A954IIB8-F1
#
_entry.id   AF-A0A954IIB8-F1
#
_cell.length_a   1.000
_cell.length_b   1.000
_cell.length_c   1.000
_cell.angle_alpha   90.00
_cell.angle_beta   90.00
_cell.angle_gamma   90.00
#
_symmetry.space_group_name_H-M   'P 1'
#
loop_
_entity.id
_entity.type
_entity.pdbx_description
1 polymer ?
#
loop_
_entity_poly.entity_id
_entity_poly.type
_entity_poly.pdbx_seq_one_letter_code
_entity_poly.pdbx_strand_id
1 'polypeptide(L)'
;MDAFVNLIQSVVNLFWSLRDVVVSLVLVIVPFLPIAAWVAFWLFAVNWAKAFPILRRGGYIGLVLLMLVAVLVWGAVAPPEGGTHLLMGLTVSNFVGKFIFVTTLTCIALICGSVQLSGALGRFGVFPEEPADDHGHGGHGGHDDHGHGHDAVHAH
;
A
#
# COMPACT_ATOMS: atom_id res chain seq x y z
N MET A 1 52.41 -6.82 34.69
CA MET A 1 52.05 -6.81 33.25
C MET A 1 50.60 -7.25 33.04
N ASP A 2 50.04 -8.01 33.97
CA ASP A 2 48.69 -8.58 33.88
C ASP A 2 47.57 -7.53 33.87
N ALA A 3 47.70 -6.45 34.64
CA ALA A 3 46.72 -5.36 34.65
C ALA A 3 46.60 -4.65 33.28
N PHE A 4 47.71 -4.50 32.57
CA PHE A 4 47.74 -3.91 31.23
C PHE A 4 47.09 -4.83 30.19
N VAL A 5 47.36 -6.14 30.28
CA VAL A 5 46.71 -7.17 29.43
C VAL A 5 45.21 -7.21 29.69
N ASN A 6 44.78 -7.13 30.95
CA ASN A 6 43.37 -7.09 31.33
C ASN A 6 42.66 -5.85 30.78
N LEU A 7 43.29 -4.67 30.83
CA LEU A 7 42.73 -3.44 30.27
C LEU A 7 42.52 -3.55 28.75
N ILE A 8 43.52 -4.07 28.02
CA ILE A 8 43.42 -4.28 26.57
C ILE A 8 42.28 -5.25 26.24
N GLN A 9 42.17 -6.35 26.98
CA GLN A 9 41.09 -7.32 26.81
C GLN A 9 39.71 -6.69 27.07
N SER A 10 39.56 -5.87 28.11
CA SER A 10 38.32 -5.16 28.38
C SER A 10 37.94 -4.20 27.25
N VAL A 11 38.89 -3.46 26.68
CA VAL A 11 38.64 -2.56 25.55
C VAL A 11 38.25 -3.35 24.30
N VAL A 12 38.96 -4.43 23.99
CA VAL A 12 38.63 -5.30 22.85
C VAL A 12 37.23 -5.92 23.03
N ASN A 13 36.91 -6.40 24.22
CA ASN A 13 35.59 -6.96 24.53
C ASN A 13 34.47 -5.92 24.41
N LEU A 14 34.74 -4.66 24.77
CA LEU A 14 33.78 -3.57 24.58
C LEU A 14 33.47 -3.36 23.10
N PHE A 15 34.48 -3.37 22.23
CA PHE A 15 34.29 -3.24 20.79
C PHE A 15 33.52 -4.42 20.19
N TRP A 16 33.81 -5.66 20.60
CA TRP A 16 33.03 -6.84 20.20
C TRP A 16 31.58 -6.75 20.64
N SER A 17 31.35 -6.37 21.90
CA SER A 17 30.00 -6.21 22.45
C SER A 17 29.21 -5.14 21.71
N LEU A 18 29.85 -4.01 21.38
CA LEU A 18 29.19 -2.94 20.61
C LEU A 18 28.82 -3.41 19.20
N ARG A 19 29.72 -4.14 18.53
CA ARG A 19 29.44 -4.76 17.24
C ARG A 19 28.25 -5.73 17.35
N ASP A 20 28.23 -6.58 18.35
CA ASP A 20 27.16 -7.58 18.53
C ASP A 20 25.81 -6.93 18.79
N VAL A 21 25.77 -5.81 19.52
CA VAL A 21 24.55 -5.01 19.69
C VAL A 21 24.08 -4.45 18.34
N VAL A 22 24.97 -3.90 17.53
CA VAL A 22 24.62 -3.38 16.19
C VAL A 22 24.14 -4.49 15.26
N VAL A 23 24.84 -5.64 15.23
CA VAL A 23 24.45 -6.79 14.42
C VAL A 23 23.10 -7.32 14.86
N SER A 24 22.87 -7.45 16.17
CA SER A 24 21.60 -7.87 16.74
C SER A 24 20.48 -6.90 16.36
N LEU A 25 20.72 -5.60 16.43
CA LEU A 25 19.76 -4.58 16.03
C LEU A 25 19.41 -4.68 14.54
N VAL A 26 20.41 -4.87 13.68
CA VAL A 26 20.20 -5.05 12.23
C VAL A 26 19.40 -6.33 11.97
N LEU A 27 19.75 -7.45 12.61
CA LEU A 27 19.03 -8.72 12.48
C LEU A 27 17.57 -8.60 12.94
N VAL A 28 17.30 -7.74 13.93
CA VAL A 28 15.93 -7.44 14.35
C VAL A 28 15.21 -6.59 13.30
N ILE A 29 15.84 -5.59 12.70
CA ILE A 29 15.19 -4.66 11.75
C ILE A 29 14.95 -5.31 10.37
N VAL A 30 15.91 -6.08 9.85
CA VAL A 30 15.87 -6.71 8.53
C VAL A 30 14.54 -7.43 8.21
N PRO A 31 13.96 -8.27 9.10
CA PRO A 31 12.68 -8.94 8.82
C PRO A 31 11.49 -7.98 8.73
N PHE A 32 11.58 -6.77 9.29
CA PHE A 32 10.50 -5.75 9.21
C PHE A 32 10.61 -4.84 7.98
N LEU A 33 11.77 -4.79 7.31
CA LEU A 33 11.97 -3.97 6.11
C LEU A 33 10.93 -4.24 5.00
N PRO A 34 10.54 -5.49 4.69
CA PRO A 34 9.53 -5.75 3.67
C PRO A 34 8.16 -5.15 4.03
N ILE A 35 7.77 -5.19 5.32
CA ILE A 35 6.51 -4.60 5.78
C ILE A 35 6.59 -3.08 5.74
N ALA A 36 7.70 -2.49 6.17
CA ALA A 36 7.93 -1.05 6.09
C ALA A 36 7.90 -0.55 4.64
N ALA A 37 8.54 -1.28 3.71
CA ALA A 37 8.52 -0.99 2.28
C ALA A 37 7.11 -1.12 1.69
N TRP A 38 6.34 -2.13 2.11
CA TRP A 38 4.94 -2.31 1.70
C TRP A 38 4.09 -1.10 2.13
N VAL A 39 4.19 -0.69 3.39
CA VAL A 39 3.48 0.49 3.92
C VAL A 39 3.89 1.75 3.16
N ALA A 40 5.20 1.99 2.98
CA ALA A 40 5.71 3.15 2.25
C ALA A 40 5.22 3.19 0.80
N PHE A 41 5.21 2.04 0.11
CA PHE A 41 4.70 1.92 -1.25
C PHE A 41 3.22 2.33 -1.32
N TRP A 42 2.36 1.78 -0.47
CA TRP A 42 0.93 2.12 -0.50
C TRP A 42 0.62 3.53 -0.03
N LEU A 43 1.48 4.14 0.80
CA LEU A 43 1.29 5.49 1.31
C LEU A 43 1.76 6.57 0.32
N PHE A 44 2.87 6.33 -0.40
CA PHE A 44 3.52 7.34 -1.24
C PHE A 44 3.47 7.06 -2.74
N ALA A 45 3.41 5.80 -3.18
CA ALA A 45 3.40 5.48 -4.61
C ALA A 45 1.99 5.43 -5.20
N VAL A 46 0.98 5.10 -4.38
CA VAL A 46 -0.40 4.95 -4.83
C VAL A 46 -1.22 6.18 -4.50
N ASN A 47 -1.87 6.74 -5.52
CA ASN A 47 -2.86 7.81 -5.35
C ASN A 47 -4.23 7.20 -5.06
N TRP A 48 -4.59 7.13 -3.77
CA TRP A 48 -5.86 6.57 -3.34
C TRP A 48 -7.07 7.41 -3.73
N ALA A 49 -6.91 8.70 -4.05
CA ALA A 49 -8.00 9.53 -4.56
C ALA A 49 -8.50 9.04 -5.94
N LYS A 50 -7.60 8.50 -6.77
CA LYS A 50 -7.97 7.87 -8.06
C LYS A 50 -8.34 6.39 -7.90
N ALA A 51 -7.68 5.67 -6.98
CA ALA A 51 -7.93 4.24 -6.79
C ALA A 51 -9.27 3.93 -6.08
N PHE A 52 -9.70 4.77 -5.13
CA PHE A 52 -10.91 4.53 -4.33
C PHE A 52 -12.21 4.58 -5.17
N PRO A 53 -12.41 5.52 -6.10
CA PRO A 53 -13.55 5.50 -7.02
C PRO A 53 -13.62 4.23 -7.89
N ILE A 54 -12.47 3.71 -8.33
CA ILE A 54 -12.39 2.46 -9.12
C ILE A 54 -12.83 1.26 -8.27
N LEU A 55 -12.38 1.20 -7.00
CA LEU A 55 -12.84 0.18 -6.06
C LEU A 55 -14.36 0.24 -5.86
N ARG A 56 -14.91 1.43 -5.63
CA ARG A 56 -16.37 1.64 -5.46
C ARG A 56 -17.19 1.25 -6.68
N ARG A 57 -16.63 1.32 -7.88
CA ARG A 57 -17.29 0.93 -9.13
C ARG A 57 -17.30 -0.59 -9.39
N GLY A 58 -16.79 -1.39 -8.45
CA GLY A 58 -16.77 -2.86 -8.53
C GLY A 58 -15.37 -3.48 -8.53
N GLY A 59 -14.30 -2.68 -8.38
CA GLY A 59 -12.92 -3.17 -8.34
C GLY A 59 -12.61 -4.15 -7.20
N TYR A 60 -13.50 -4.25 -6.20
CA TYR A 60 -13.38 -5.25 -5.12
C TYR A 60 -13.33 -6.69 -5.64
N ILE A 61 -14.02 -7.01 -6.74
CA ILE A 61 -13.97 -8.37 -7.32
C ILE A 61 -12.56 -8.70 -7.80
N GLY A 62 -11.90 -7.76 -8.49
CA GLY A 62 -10.52 -7.91 -8.93
C GLY A 62 -9.56 -8.06 -7.74
N LEU A 63 -9.78 -7.31 -6.67
CA LEU A 63 -9.00 -7.42 -5.44
C LEU A 63 -9.16 -8.78 -4.76
N VAL A 64 -10.38 -9.30 -4.63
CA VAL A 64 -10.63 -10.63 -4.05
C VAL A 64 -10.02 -11.74 -4.92
N LEU A 65 -10.15 -11.66 -6.24
CA LEU A 65 -9.53 -12.61 -7.16
C LEU A 65 -8.00 -12.58 -7.06
N LEU A 66 -7.42 -11.38 -7.00
CA LEU A 66 -5.98 -11.21 -6.80
C LEU A 66 -5.51 -11.81 -5.47
N MET A 67 -6.26 -11.60 -4.38
CA MET A 67 -5.98 -12.21 -3.08
C MET A 67 -6.00 -13.73 -3.17
N LEU A 68 -7.02 -14.32 -3.81
CA LEU A 68 -7.14 -15.77 -3.97
C LEU A 68 -5.96 -16.33 -4.76
N VAL A 69 -5.62 -15.73 -5.90
CA VAL A 69 -4.46 -16.15 -6.70
C VAL A 69 -3.16 -16.02 -5.91
N ALA A 70 -2.96 -14.93 -5.17
CA ALA A 70 -1.77 -14.74 -4.34
C ALA A 70 -1.65 -15.82 -3.25
N VAL A 71 -2.76 -16.19 -2.60
CA VAL A 71 -2.80 -17.27 -1.60
C VAL A 71 -2.47 -18.62 -2.23
N LEU A 72 -3.00 -18.91 -3.43
CA LEU A 72 -2.72 -20.16 -4.13
C LEU A 72 -1.26 -20.24 -4.57
N VAL A 73 -0.73 -19.18 -5.19
CA VAL A 73 0.66 -19.12 -5.65
C VAL A 73 1.62 -19.24 -4.46
N TRP A 74 1.40 -18.48 -3.39
CA TRP A 74 2.28 -18.56 -2.20
C TRP A 74 2.14 -19.91 -1.49
N GLY A 75 0.92 -20.43 -1.38
CA GLY A 75 0.67 -21.75 -0.82
C GLY A 75 1.40 -22.87 -1.58
N ALA A 76 1.56 -22.73 -2.90
CA ALA A 76 2.24 -23.69 -3.77
C ALA A 76 3.77 -23.53 -3.82
N VAL A 77 4.29 -22.29 -3.76
CA VAL A 77 5.74 -22.01 -3.91
C VAL A 77 6.54 -22.35 -2.66
N ALA A 78 5.96 -22.18 -1.46
CA ALA A 78 6.66 -22.40 -0.20
C ALA A 78 5.82 -23.26 0.76
N PRO A 79 5.61 -24.56 0.45
CA PRO A 79 4.99 -25.49 1.38
C PRO A 79 5.91 -25.69 2.60
N PRO A 80 5.44 -25.49 3.84
CA PRO A 80 6.23 -25.73 5.04
C PRO A 80 6.55 -27.23 5.18
N GLU A 81 7.70 -27.56 5.80
CA GLU A 81 8.28 -28.92 5.89
C GLU A 81 7.38 -29.96 6.61
N GLY A 82 6.21 -29.57 7.12
CA GLY A 82 5.20 -30.46 7.71
C GLY A 82 3.75 -30.17 7.26
N GLY A 83 3.54 -29.41 6.18
CA GLY A 83 2.20 -29.10 5.63
C GLY A 83 1.27 -28.25 6.52
N THR A 84 1.74 -27.88 7.71
CA THR A 84 0.97 -27.16 8.74
C THR A 84 1.79 -25.98 9.26
N HIS A 85 1.11 -24.86 9.51
CA HIS A 85 1.67 -23.70 10.20
C HIS A 85 1.07 -23.66 11.62
N LEU A 86 1.94 -23.58 12.64
CA LEU A 86 1.50 -23.33 14.02
C LEU A 86 1.15 -21.86 14.16
N LEU A 87 -0.14 -21.53 14.17
CA LEU A 87 -0.64 -20.19 14.45
C LEU A 87 -1.25 -20.21 15.87
N MET A 88 -0.62 -19.50 16.82
CA MET A 88 -1.09 -19.41 18.21
C MET A 88 -1.41 -20.77 18.88
N GLY A 89 -0.60 -21.81 18.59
CA GLY A 89 -0.77 -23.14 19.19
C GLY A 89 -1.77 -24.06 18.47
N LEU A 90 -2.44 -23.61 17.40
CA LEU A 90 -3.25 -24.47 16.53
C LEU A 90 -2.50 -24.79 15.23
N THR A 91 -2.60 -26.05 14.79
CA THR A 91 -2.11 -26.51 13.50
C THR A 91 -3.03 -26.05 12.38
N VAL A 92 -2.72 -24.90 11.80
CA VAL A 92 -3.49 -24.31 10.71
C VAL A 92 -2.95 -24.84 9.37
N SER A 93 -3.86 -25.23 8.47
CA SER A 93 -3.52 -25.65 7.12
C SER A 93 -2.74 -24.55 6.38
N ASN A 94 -1.74 -24.92 5.59
CA ASN A 94 -0.85 -24.01 4.86
C ASN A 94 -1.63 -22.86 4.17
N PHE A 95 -2.69 -23.20 3.43
CA PHE A 95 -3.50 -22.22 2.69
C PHE A 95 -4.24 -21.24 3.59
N VAL A 96 -4.71 -21.67 4.77
CA VAL A 96 -5.39 -20.79 5.73
C VAL A 96 -4.40 -19.80 6.34
N GLY A 97 -3.17 -20.25 6.64
CA GLY A 97 -2.10 -19.35 7.10
C GLY A 97 -1.74 -18.29 6.06
N LYS A 98 -1.59 -18.68 4.78
CA LYS A 98 -1.34 -17.72 3.69
C LYS A 98 -2.52 -16.79 3.45
N PHE A 99 -3.76 -17.29 3.60
CA PHE A 99 -4.96 -16.46 3.49
C PHE A 99 -5.01 -15.35 4.53
N ILE A 100 -4.74 -15.67 5.79
CA ILE A 100 -4.65 -14.67 6.87
C ILE A 100 -3.56 -13.65 6.53
N PHE A 101 -2.38 -14.10 6.12
CA PHE A 101 -1.27 -13.21 5.78
C PHE A 101 -1.59 -12.24 4.62
N VAL A 102 -2.12 -12.75 3.51
CA VAL A 102 -2.52 -11.92 2.35
C VAL A 102 -3.65 -10.97 2.71
N THR A 103 -4.59 -11.40 3.57
CA THR A 103 -5.66 -10.54 4.10
C THR A 103 -5.09 -9.40 4.94
N THR A 104 -4.15 -9.69 5.85
CA THR A 104 -3.49 -8.65 6.65
C THR A 104 -2.75 -7.64 5.77
N LEU A 105 -1.99 -8.09 4.77
CA LEU A 105 -1.30 -7.19 3.83
C LEU A 105 -2.27 -6.30 3.04
N THR A 106 -3.42 -6.84 2.68
CA THR A 106 -4.48 -6.10 1.97
C THR A 106 -5.14 -5.07 2.90
N CYS A 107 -5.43 -5.44 4.15
CA CYS A 107 -5.94 -4.51 5.15
C CYS A 107 -4.95 -3.36 5.40
N ILE A 108 -3.64 -3.64 5.48
CA ILE A 108 -2.61 -2.61 5.62
C ILE A 108 -2.67 -1.63 4.44
N ALA A 109 -2.77 -2.13 3.20
CA ALA A 109 -2.90 -1.27 2.03
C ALA A 109 -4.14 -0.35 2.12
N LEU A 110 -5.31 -0.92 2.48
CA LEU A 110 -6.55 -0.16 2.63
C LEU A 110 -6.49 0.88 3.77
N ILE A 111 -5.82 0.55 4.89
CA ILE A 111 -5.58 1.50 5.99
C ILE A 111 -4.66 2.63 5.53
N CYS A 112 -3.61 2.34 4.76
CA CYS A 112 -2.77 3.39 4.17
C CYS A 112 -3.59 4.34 3.29
N GLY A 113 -4.51 3.78 2.50
CA GLY A 113 -5.44 4.57 1.69
C GLY A 113 -6.41 5.42 2.50
N SER A 114 -6.97 4.90 3.60
CA SER A 114 -7.85 5.69 4.47
C SER A 114 -7.09 6.82 5.17
N VAL A 115 -5.85 6.58 5.60
CA VAL A 115 -4.96 7.61 6.16
C VAL A 115 -4.68 8.72 5.12
N GLN A 116 -4.37 8.37 3.88
CA GLN A 116 -4.15 9.36 2.81
C GLN A 116 -5.40 10.19 2.52
N LEU A 117 -6.59 9.57 2.45
CA LEU A 117 -7.86 10.24 2.18
C LEU A 117 -8.40 11.08 3.34
N SER A 118 -8.05 10.73 4.59
CA SER A 118 -8.42 11.51 5.79
C SER A 118 -7.72 12.88 5.89
N GLY A 119 -6.81 13.19 4.98
CA GLY A 119 -6.09 14.46 4.96
C GLY A 119 -4.92 14.55 5.94
N ALA A 120 -4.65 13.50 6.74
CA ALA A 120 -3.55 13.45 7.70
C ALA A 120 -2.15 13.62 7.06
N LEU A 121 -2.02 13.33 5.76
CA LEU A 121 -0.78 13.47 4.96
C LEU A 121 -0.85 14.56 3.88
N GLY A 122 -1.77 15.53 3.99
CA GLY A 122 -2.09 16.52 2.95
C GLY A 122 -0.92 17.37 2.41
N ARG A 123 0.24 17.42 3.07
CA ARG A 123 1.44 18.13 2.60
C ARG A 123 2.44 17.25 1.83
N PHE A 124 2.39 15.93 1.99
CA PHE A 124 3.33 14.98 1.36
C PHE A 124 2.69 14.11 0.25
N GLY A 125 1.37 14.18 0.07
CA GLY A 125 0.61 13.40 -0.92
C GLY A 125 -0.03 14.22 -2.04
N VAL A 126 0.37 15.48 -2.25
CA VAL A 126 -0.12 16.30 -3.37
C VAL A 126 0.54 15.80 -4.65
N PHE A 127 -0.15 14.94 -5.37
CA PHE A 127 0.16 14.67 -6.77
C PHE A 127 -0.36 15.84 -7.59
N PRO A 128 0.49 16.62 -8.28
CA PRO A 128 0.02 17.66 -9.19
C PRO A 128 -0.90 17.01 -10.23
N GLU A 129 -2.09 17.57 -10.35
CA GLU A 129 -3.09 17.15 -11.31
C GLU A 129 -2.59 17.57 -12.70
N GLU A 130 -2.18 16.62 -13.53
CA GLU A 130 -2.01 16.91 -14.96
C GLU A 130 -3.38 17.35 -15.49
N PRO A 131 -3.48 18.53 -16.15
CA PRO A 131 -4.74 18.96 -16.73
C PRO A 131 -5.19 17.88 -17.71
N ALA A 132 -6.39 17.33 -17.48
CA ALA A 132 -6.99 16.40 -18.41
C ALA A 132 -7.05 17.08 -19.79
N ASP A 133 -6.38 16.49 -20.78
CA ASP A 133 -6.56 16.87 -22.18
C ASP A 133 -8.05 16.76 -22.49
N ASP A 134 -8.68 17.92 -22.66
CA ASP A 134 -10.04 18.08 -23.15
C ASP A 134 -10.06 17.54 -24.57
N HIS A 135 -10.39 16.26 -24.72
CA HIS A 135 -10.73 15.68 -26.00
C HIS A 135 -12.03 16.33 -26.47
N GLY A 136 -11.88 17.49 -27.11
CA GLY A 136 -12.92 18.19 -27.81
C GLY A 136 -13.62 17.25 -28.78
N HIS A 137 -14.87 16.92 -28.45
CA HIS A 137 -15.80 16.36 -29.41
C HIS A 137 -16.16 17.45 -30.43
N GLY A 138 -15.29 17.60 -31.41
CA GLY A 138 -15.56 18.35 -32.63
C GLY A 138 -16.58 17.59 -33.50
N GLY A 139 -17.72 18.25 -33.73
CA GLY A 139 -18.52 18.09 -34.95
C GLY A 139 -19.77 17.22 -34.83
N HIS A 140 -20.94 17.84 -34.93
CA HIS A 140 -21.94 17.57 -35.99
C HIS A 140 -23.16 18.52 -35.89
N GLY A 141 -23.39 19.31 -36.97
CA GLY A 141 -24.67 19.87 -37.46
C GLY A 141 -25.41 20.90 -36.59
N GLY A 142 -25.85 22.09 -37.02
CA GLY A 142 -26.27 22.54 -38.34
C GLY A 142 -27.80 22.47 -38.49
N HIS A 143 -28.50 23.61 -38.26
CA HIS A 143 -29.96 23.83 -38.26
C HIS A 143 -30.72 23.04 -37.16
N ASP A 144 -31.63 23.65 -36.39
CA ASP A 144 -32.98 24.00 -36.85
C ASP A 144 -33.55 25.29 -36.24
N ASP A 145 -34.38 25.91 -37.07
CA ASP A 145 -35.16 27.14 -36.93
C ASP A 145 -36.38 26.98 -35.98
N HIS A 146 -37.01 28.11 -35.65
CA HIS A 146 -38.32 28.32 -34.99
C HIS A 146 -38.32 28.85 -33.55
N GLY A 147 -38.21 30.17 -33.44
CA GLY A 147 -38.64 30.97 -32.30
C GLY A 147 -39.45 32.20 -32.73
N HIS A 148 -40.69 32.01 -33.20
CA HIS A 148 -41.68 33.08 -33.35
C HIS A 148 -42.44 33.26 -32.03
N GLY A 149 -42.41 34.48 -31.47
CA GLY A 149 -43.14 34.82 -30.24
C GLY A 149 -43.21 36.34 -29.99
N HIS A 150 -44.07 37.01 -30.76
CA HIS A 150 -44.84 38.25 -30.53
C HIS A 150 -44.40 39.32 -29.51
N ASP A 151 -44.20 40.52 -30.05
CA ASP A 151 -44.81 41.82 -29.70
C ASP A 151 -44.87 42.27 -28.22
N ALA A 152 -44.03 43.25 -27.89
CA ALA A 152 -44.30 44.24 -26.85
C ALA A 152 -43.67 45.60 -27.22
N VAL A 153 -44.37 46.38 -28.03
CA VAL A 153 -44.12 47.81 -28.23
C VAL A 153 -45.43 48.53 -27.93
N HIS A 154 -45.46 49.34 -26.88
CA HIS A 154 -46.11 50.66 -26.79
C HIS A 154 -45.96 51.19 -25.35
N ALA A 155 -45.02 52.12 -25.18
CA ALA A 155 -44.99 53.05 -24.06
C ALA A 155 -44.57 54.41 -24.63
N HIS A 156 -45.54 55.29 -24.84
CA HIS A 156 -45.42 56.75 -24.89
C HIS A 156 -46.81 57.37 -24.77
#